data_AF-A0A158BQA1-F1
#
_entry.id   AF-A0A158BQA1-F1
#
_cell.length_a   1.000
_cell.length_b   1.000
_cell.length_c   1.000
_cell.angle_alpha   90.00
_cell.angle_beta   90.00
_cell.angle_gamma   90.00
#
_symmetry.space_group_name_H-M   'P 1'
#
loop_
_entity.id
_entity.type
_entity.pdbx_description
1 polymer ?
#
loop_
_entity_poly.entity_id
_entity_poly.type
_entity_poly.pdbx_seq_one_letter_code
_entity_poly.pdbx_strand_id
1 'polypeptide(L)'
;MMGKAPRVSQNLDESTSLAHARPFEYVLDDLSESERLAASTNNPNCAAKMLGYDRKTFGDILHKFKPGNGLGPADNVIWHDNGDVYFKGDYIGNFHDWAD
;
A
#
# COMPACT_ATOMS: atom_id res chain seq x y z
N MET A 1 10.51 17.56 -57.39
CA MET A 1 11.76 17.17 -56.70
C MET A 1 11.64 17.56 -55.24
N MET A 2 11.54 16.57 -54.33
CA MET A 2 11.70 16.65 -52.86
C MET A 2 11.37 15.22 -52.35
N GLY A 3 12.10 14.48 -51.52
CA GLY A 3 13.42 14.54 -50.89
C GLY A 3 13.61 13.15 -50.24
N LYS A 4 14.83 12.58 -50.26
CA LYS A 4 15.13 11.25 -49.70
C LYS A 4 15.10 11.30 -48.16
N ALA A 5 14.51 10.30 -47.51
CA ALA A 5 14.61 10.12 -46.06
C ALA A 5 16.04 9.72 -45.65
N PRO A 6 16.60 10.25 -44.53
CA PRO A 6 17.91 9.83 -44.04
C PRO A 6 17.81 8.51 -43.26
N ARG A 7 18.79 7.63 -43.49
CA ARG A 7 19.00 6.36 -42.77
C ARG A 7 19.87 6.66 -41.54
N VAL A 8 19.39 6.39 -40.32
CA VAL A 8 20.21 6.48 -39.10
C VAL A 8 20.94 5.16 -38.89
N SER A 9 22.26 5.24 -38.73
CA SER A 9 23.16 4.11 -38.48
C SER A 9 23.17 3.77 -36.99
N GLN A 10 22.84 2.53 -36.64
CA GLN A 10 22.96 2.01 -35.28
C GLN A 10 24.40 1.52 -35.08
N ASN A 11 25.24 2.33 -34.43
CA ASN A 11 26.52 1.86 -33.88
C ASN A 11 26.25 1.26 -32.50
N LEU A 12 26.46 -0.04 -32.38
CA LEU A 12 26.25 -0.82 -31.16
C LEU A 12 27.61 -1.35 -30.72
N ASP A 13 28.31 -0.65 -29.83
CA ASP A 13 29.38 -1.23 -29.01
C ASP A 13 29.86 -0.20 -27.99
N GLU A 14 29.51 -0.39 -26.72
CA GLU A 14 30.34 0.09 -25.60
C GLU A 14 30.08 -0.81 -24.38
N SER A 15 31.13 -1.48 -23.94
CA SER A 15 31.15 -2.35 -22.76
C SER A 15 31.08 -1.50 -21.49
N THR A 16 29.90 -1.41 -20.86
CA THR A 16 29.68 -0.58 -19.67
C THR A 16 30.41 -1.14 -18.44
N SER A 17 31.50 -0.47 -18.05
CA SER A 17 32.22 -0.70 -16.79
C SER A 17 31.32 -0.47 -15.56
N LEU A 18 31.29 -1.42 -14.61
CA LEU A 18 30.54 -1.31 -13.35
C LEU A 18 31.01 -0.15 -12.44
N ALA A 19 32.18 0.43 -12.71
CA ALA A 19 32.68 1.62 -12.00
C ALA A 19 31.85 2.89 -12.26
N HIS A 20 30.91 2.84 -13.21
CA HIS A 20 29.98 3.92 -13.54
C HIS A 20 28.53 3.63 -13.12
N ALA A 21 28.30 2.57 -12.33
CA ALA A 21 26.98 2.32 -11.75
C ALA A 21 26.59 3.52 -10.87
N ARG A 22 25.59 4.29 -11.31
CA ARG A 22 24.97 5.32 -10.49
C ARG A 22 24.14 4.63 -9.41
N PRO A 23 24.12 5.11 -8.16
CA PRO A 23 23.12 4.66 -7.21
C PRO A 23 21.75 4.88 -7.85
N PHE A 24 20.92 3.84 -7.85
CA PHE A 24 19.52 4.05 -8.19
C PHE A 24 18.96 4.97 -7.11
N GLU A 25 18.31 6.06 -7.50
CA GLU A 25 17.43 6.73 -6.57
C GLU A 25 16.30 5.73 -6.25
N TYR A 26 16.00 5.56 -4.98
CA TYR A 26 14.81 4.83 -4.58
C TYR A 26 13.61 5.69 -4.97
N VAL A 27 13.16 5.55 -6.21
CA VAL A 27 11.96 6.22 -6.68
C VAL A 27 10.80 5.38 -6.15
N LEU A 28 10.06 5.92 -5.18
CA LEU A 28 8.88 5.31 -4.55
C LEU A 28 7.70 5.11 -5.54
N ASP A 29 7.95 5.23 -6.83
CA ASP A 29 6.99 5.26 -7.94
C ASP A 29 6.89 3.89 -8.65
N ASP A 30 7.83 2.97 -8.41
CA ASP A 30 7.81 1.58 -8.92
C ASP A 30 7.25 0.56 -7.90
N LEU A 31 6.62 1.05 -6.83
CA LEU A 31 5.79 0.20 -5.97
C LEU A 31 4.55 -0.18 -6.78
N SER A 32 4.36 -1.48 -7.02
CA SER A 32 3.11 -2.01 -7.57
C SER A 32 1.91 -1.44 -6.80
N GLU A 33 0.73 -1.30 -7.40
CA GLU A 33 -0.50 -0.85 -6.70
C GLU A 33 -0.80 -1.64 -5.40
N SER A 34 -0.18 -2.80 -5.23
CA SER A 34 -0.16 -3.65 -4.02
C SER A 34 0.76 -3.15 -2.89
N GLU A 35 1.78 -2.35 -3.16
CA GLU A 35 2.83 -1.95 -2.20
C GLU A 35 2.62 -0.53 -1.62
N ARG A 36 1.64 0.22 -2.10
CA ARG A 36 1.26 1.54 -1.56
C ARG A 36 0.09 1.46 -0.57
N LEU A 37 0.20 0.58 0.42
CA LEU A 37 -0.71 0.64 1.55
C LEU A 37 -0.29 1.86 2.39
N ALA A 38 -1.20 2.83 2.51
CA ALA A 38 -0.98 3.97 3.40
C ALA A 38 -0.74 3.43 4.82
N ALA A 39 0.19 4.04 5.57
CA ALA A 39 0.49 3.64 6.96
C ALA A 39 -0.74 3.70 7.89
N SER A 40 -1.83 4.35 7.45
CA SER A 40 -3.13 4.28 8.07
C SER A 40 -4.27 4.52 7.07
N THR A 41 -5.48 4.08 7.40
CA THR A 41 -6.67 4.29 6.58
C THR A 41 -7.94 4.24 7.41
N ASN A 42 -8.99 4.94 6.98
CA ASN A 42 -10.35 4.84 7.53
C ASN A 42 -11.31 4.09 6.60
N ASN A 43 -10.81 3.56 5.48
CA ASN A 43 -11.59 2.82 4.51
C ASN A 43 -11.50 1.32 4.83
N PRO A 44 -12.62 0.63 5.14
CA PRO A 44 -12.62 -0.79 5.48
C PRO A 44 -12.00 -1.71 4.42
N ASN A 45 -12.14 -1.39 3.13
CA ASN A 45 -11.60 -2.22 2.06
C ASN A 45 -10.09 -2.05 1.93
N CYS A 46 -9.58 -0.83 2.14
CA CYS A 46 -8.15 -0.57 2.23
C CYS A 46 -7.57 -1.21 3.48
N ALA A 47 -8.25 -1.08 4.63
CA ALA A 47 -7.83 -1.67 5.89
C ALA A 47 -7.74 -3.20 5.82
N ALA A 48 -8.73 -3.86 5.20
CA ALA A 48 -8.69 -5.31 4.99
C ALA A 48 -7.43 -5.73 4.23
N LYS A 49 -7.14 -5.09 3.09
CA LYS A 49 -5.93 -5.36 2.31
C LYS A 49 -4.65 -5.03 3.08
N MET A 50 -4.65 -3.90 3.78
CA MET A 50 -3.52 -3.41 4.57
C MET A 50 -3.12 -4.37 5.68
N LEU A 51 -4.11 -4.94 6.36
CA LEU A 51 -3.93 -5.88 7.47
C LEU A 51 -3.84 -7.34 7.02
N GLY A 52 -3.86 -7.62 5.71
CA GLY A 52 -3.74 -8.97 5.17
C GLY A 52 -4.99 -9.85 5.32
N TYR A 53 -6.18 -9.26 5.46
CA TYR A 53 -7.45 -9.98 5.55
C TYR A 53 -8.26 -9.91 4.25
N ASP A 54 -8.97 -10.99 3.91
CA ASP A 54 -10.06 -10.89 2.95
C ASP A 54 -11.24 -10.09 3.55
N ARG A 55 -12.09 -9.54 2.69
CA ARG A 55 -13.15 -8.62 3.12
C ARG A 55 -14.18 -9.27 4.06
N LYS A 56 -14.42 -10.58 3.92
CA LYS A 56 -15.38 -11.30 4.76
C LYS A 56 -14.78 -11.49 6.15
N THR A 57 -13.57 -12.04 6.24
CA THR A 57 -12.86 -12.21 7.51
C THR A 57 -12.68 -10.89 8.23
N PHE A 58 -12.25 -9.83 7.53
CA PHE A 58 -12.16 -8.48 8.09
C PHE A 58 -13.50 -8.01 8.66
N GLY A 59 -14.62 -8.25 7.95
CA GLY A 59 -15.95 -7.88 8.41
C GLY A 59 -16.38 -8.66 9.66
N ASP A 60 -16.08 -9.95 9.72
CA ASP A 60 -16.39 -10.80 10.86
C ASP A 60 -15.61 -10.36 12.11
N ILE A 61 -14.32 -10.01 11.96
CA ILE A 61 -13.49 -9.42 13.03
C ILE A 61 -14.05 -8.06 13.44
N LEU A 62 -14.40 -7.20 12.47
CA LEU A 62 -14.92 -5.86 12.74
C LEU A 62 -16.21 -5.88 13.58
N HIS A 63 -17.08 -6.86 13.35
CA HIS A 63 -18.31 -7.06 14.12
C HIS A 63 -18.07 -7.55 15.56
N LYS A 64 -16.87 -8.03 15.89
CA LYS A 64 -16.46 -8.30 17.28
C LYS A 64 -15.75 -7.10 17.89
N PHE A 65 -14.78 -6.56 17.14
CA PHE A 65 -13.94 -5.44 17.54
C PHE A 65 -14.75 -4.21 17.94
N LYS A 66 -15.70 -3.77 17.09
CA LYS A 66 -16.47 -2.55 17.35
C LYS A 66 -17.33 -2.65 18.61
N PRO A 67 -18.25 -3.64 18.75
CA PRO A 67 -19.04 -3.76 19.96
C PRO A 67 -18.20 -4.00 21.22
N GLY A 68 -17.11 -4.76 21.10
CA GLY A 68 -16.18 -5.00 22.20
C GLY A 68 -15.51 -3.73 22.73
N ASN A 69 -15.37 -2.70 21.89
CA ASN A 69 -14.87 -1.38 22.24
C ASN A 69 -15.98 -0.33 22.40
N GLY A 70 -17.26 -0.75 22.48
CA GLY A 70 -18.40 0.17 22.65
C GLY A 70 -18.74 1.02 21.43
N LEU A 71 -18.24 0.66 20.24
CA LEU A 71 -18.46 1.37 18.98
C LEU A 71 -19.68 0.84 18.23
N GLY A 72 -20.40 1.76 17.60
CA GLY A 72 -21.49 1.48 16.69
C GLY A 72 -21.04 1.19 15.25
N PRO A 73 -21.95 0.67 14.39
CA PRO A 73 -21.64 0.38 13.00
C PRO A 73 -21.16 1.59 12.19
N ALA A 74 -21.72 2.77 12.49
CA ALA A 74 -21.42 4.04 11.81
C ALA A 74 -20.17 4.75 12.34
N ASP A 75 -19.58 4.29 13.44
CA ASP A 75 -18.37 4.91 14.00
C ASP A 75 -17.17 4.60 13.13
N ASN A 76 -16.55 5.66 12.59
CA ASN A 76 -15.36 5.54 11.75
C ASN A 76 -14.12 5.50 12.64
N VAL A 77 -13.27 4.51 12.39
CA VAL A 77 -11.97 4.35 13.06
C VAL A 77 -10.85 4.46 12.03
N ILE A 78 -9.64 4.71 12.52
CA ILE A 78 -8.42 4.70 11.72
C ILE A 78 -7.68 3.42 12.04
N TRP A 79 -7.47 2.57 11.05
CA TRP A 79 -6.58 1.41 11.14
C TRP A 79 -5.18 1.83 10.73
N HIS A 80 -4.18 1.36 11.44
CA HIS A 80 -2.77 1.45 11.06
C HIS A 80 -2.27 0.10 10.55
N ASP A 81 -1.21 0.12 9.76
CA ASP A 81 -0.61 -1.07 9.13
C ASP A 81 -0.14 -2.15 10.13
N ASN A 82 0.26 -1.73 11.34
CA ASN A 82 0.60 -2.62 12.45
C ASN A 82 -0.61 -3.24 13.18
N GLY A 83 -1.83 -2.97 12.72
CA GLY A 83 -3.07 -3.43 13.34
C GLY A 83 -3.63 -2.49 14.40
N ASP A 84 -2.93 -1.45 14.83
CA ASP A 84 -3.46 -0.52 15.83
C ASP A 84 -4.65 0.24 15.27
N VAL A 85 -5.66 0.43 16.12
CA VAL A 85 -6.89 1.13 15.75
C VAL A 85 -7.10 2.32 16.67
N TYR A 86 -7.42 3.46 16.06
CA TYR A 86 -7.69 4.71 16.76
C TYR A 86 -9.12 5.19 16.48
N PHE A 87 -9.78 5.69 17.52
CA PHE A 87 -11.09 6.35 17.42
C PHE A 87 -11.00 7.74 18.02
N LYS A 88 -11.36 8.76 17.24
CA LYS A 88 -11.28 10.18 17.66
C LYS A 88 -9.89 10.62 18.17
N GLY A 89 -8.82 9.93 17.75
CA GLY A 89 -7.45 10.20 18.15
C GLY A 89 -6.94 9.33 19.31
N ASP A 90 -7.82 8.58 19.97
CA ASP A 90 -7.46 7.69 21.07
C ASP A 90 -7.22 6.26 20.58
N TYR A 91 -6.15 5.63 21.07
CA TYR A 91 -5.91 4.21 20.84
C TYR A 91 -6.97 3.37 21.55
N ILE A 92 -7.57 2.43 20.83
CA ILE A 92 -8.64 1.57 21.36
C ILE A 92 -8.31 0.08 21.32
N GLY A 93 -7.22 -0.32 20.67
CA GLY A 93 -6.78 -1.71 20.64
C GLY A 93 -6.12 -2.10 19.33
N ASN A 94 -5.54 -3.29 19.30
CA ASN A 94 -5.01 -3.89 18.08
C ASN A 94 -6.07 -4.78 17.42
N PHE A 95 -6.25 -4.64 16.11
CA PHE A 95 -7.27 -5.34 15.35
C PHE A 95 -7.00 -6.85 15.25
N HIS A 96 -5.72 -7.26 15.28
CA HIS A 96 -5.34 -8.66 15.17
C HIS A 96 -5.73 -9.48 16.41
N ASP A 97 -5.86 -8.85 17.58
CA ASP A 97 -6.28 -9.50 18.84
C ASP A 97 -7.71 -10.06 18.79
N TRP A 98 -8.47 -9.70 17.76
CA TRP A 98 -9.89 -10.07 17.58
C TRP A 98 -10.10 -11.09 16.45
N ALA A 99 -9.01 -11.52 15.81
CA ALA A 99 -9.02 -12.66 14.90
C ALA A 99 -9.06 -13.98 15.70
N ASP A 100 -9.90 -14.93 15.28
CA ASP A 100 -9.95 -16.28 15.86
C ASP A 100 -8.81 -17.17 15.34
#